data_AF-A0A354CIE8-F1
#
_entry.id   AF-A0A354CIE8-F1
#
_cell.length_a   1.000
_cell.length_b   1.000
_cell.length_c   1.000
_cell.angle_alpha   90.00
_cell.angle_beta   90.00
_cell.angle_gamma   90.00
#
_symmetry.space_group_name_H-M   'P 1'
#
loop_
_entity.id
_entity.type
_entity.pdbx_description
1 polymer ?
#
loop_
_entity_poly.entity_id
_entity_poly.type
_entity_poly.pdbx_seq_one_letter_code
_entity_poly.pdbx_strand_id
1 'polypeptide(L)' 'MEIMPITASKSNAVKQLQKLLECEKVISFGDGKNDIDMFKMSDRSYVWQRD' A
#
# COMPACT_ATOMS: atom_id res chain seq x y z
N MET A 1 20.28 -1.71 -4.22
CA MET A 1 19.64 -2.03 -2.92
C MET A 1 19.57 -0.71 -2.16
N GLU A 2 18.38 -0.24 -1.85
CA GLU A 2 18.20 0.95 -1.02
C GLU A 2 18.18 0.53 0.45
N ILE A 3 18.73 1.37 1.34
CA ILE A 3 18.70 1.15 2.78
C ILE A 3 17.68 2.12 3.37
N MET A 4 16.66 1.58 4.02
CA MET A 4 15.61 2.35 4.66
C MET A 4 15.12 1.63 5.92
N PRO A 5 14.55 2.36 6.89
CA PRO A 5 13.96 1.76 8.07
C PRO A 5 12.90 0.71 7.70
N ILE A 6 12.85 -0.39 8.44
CA ILE A 6 11.82 -1.44 8.25
C ILE A 6 10.39 -0.87 8.32
N THR A 7 10.22 0.23 9.06
CA THR A 7 8.94 0.92 9.22
C THR A 7 8.57 1.81 8.03
N ALA A 8 9.50 2.12 7.12
CA ALA A 8 9.25 2.96 5.95
C ALA A 8 8.68 2.14 4.76
N SER A 9 7.54 1.49 4.98
CA SER A 9 6.83 0.71 3.95
C SER A 9 5.64 1.48 3.36
N LYS A 10 5.20 1.08 2.15
CA LYS A 10 3.98 1.61 1.52
C LYS A 10 2.75 1.43 2.40
N SER A 11 2.59 0.25 3.01
CA SER A 11 1.45 -0.02 3.90
C SER A 11 1.42 0.91 5.11
N ASN A 12 2.56 1.22 5.72
CA ASN A 12 2.63 2.13 6.86
C ASN A 12 2.31 3.57 6.45
N ALA A 13 2.78 4.01 5.28
CA ALA A 13 2.44 5.33 4.75
C ALA A 13 0.94 5.47 4.52
N VAL A 14 0.30 4.47 3.86
CA VAL A 14 -1.14 4.54 3.60
C VAL A 14 -1.97 4.47 4.89
N LYS A 15 -1.59 3.64 5.87
CA LYS A 15 -2.27 3.60 7.18
C LYS A 15 -2.23 4.95 7.91
N GLN A 16 -1.08 5.62 7.89
CA GLN A 16 -0.96 6.95 8.49
C GLN A 16 -1.84 7.96 7.75
N LEU A 17 -1.82 7.93 6.42
CA LEU A 17 -2.62 8.84 5.60
C LEU A 17 -4.12 8.61 5.75
N GLN A 18 -4.57 7.35 5.78
CA GLN A 18 -5.97 6.99 6.01
C GLN A 18 -6.49 7.57 7.32
N LYS A 19 -5.70 7.48 8.39
CA LYS A 19 -6.05 8.06 9.70
C LYS A 19 -6.11 9.58 9.65
N LEU A 20 -5.16 10.24 8.98
CA LEU A 20 -5.12 11.70 8.88
C LEU A 20 -6.29 12.28 8.08
N LEU A 21 -6.76 11.55 7.07
CA LEU A 21 -7.84 11.98 6.18
C LEU A 21 -9.22 11.42 6.57
N GLU A 22 -9.28 10.63 7.64
CA GLU A 22 -10.51 9.95 8.10
C GLU A 22 -11.20 9.13 6.99
N CYS A 23 -10.40 8.49 6.13
CA CYS A 23 -10.91 7.71 5.02
C CYS A 23 -11.58 6.42 5.51
N GLU A 24 -12.84 6.22 5.13
CA GLU A 24 -13.59 4.99 5.43
C GLU A 24 -12.99 3.76 4.75
N LYS A 25 -12.49 3.92 3.52
CA LYS A 25 -12.00 2.83 2.67
C LYS A 25 -10.67 3.15 2.02
N VAL A 26 -9.85 2.13 1.83
CA VAL A 26 -8.60 2.16 1.08
C VAL A 26 -8.72 1.28 -0.16
N ILE A 27 -8.50 1.86 -1.32
CA ILE A 27 -8.44 1.15 -2.60
C ILE A 27 -7.03 1.33 -3.17
N SER A 28 -6.29 0.24 -3.29
CA SER A 28 -4.90 0.26 -3.76
C SER A 28 -4.77 -0.25 -5.19
N PHE A 29 -3.89 0.40 -5.94
CA PHE A 29 -3.47 0.00 -7.28
C PHE A 29 -1.95 -0.14 -7.26
N GLY A 30 -1.43 -1.20 -7.87
CA GLY A 30 0.01 -1.43 -7.95
C GLY A 30 0.35 -2.48 -8.98
N ASP A 31 1.62 -2.86 -9.02
CA ASP A 31 2.19 -3.61 -10.13
C ASP A 31 3.08 -4.80 -9.70
N GLY A 32 3.37 -4.98 -8.41
CA GLY A 32 4.23 -6.09 -8.04
C GLY A 32 4.50 -6.36 -6.57
N LYS A 33 5.62 -7.06 -6.32
CA LYS A 33 5.96 -7.66 -5.01
C LYS A 33 6.05 -6.66 -3.86
N ASN A 34 6.51 -5.44 -4.13
CA ASN A 34 6.65 -4.39 -3.11
C ASN A 34 5.32 -3.71 -2.74
N ASP A 35 4.20 -4.07 -3.39
CA ASP A 35 2.85 -3.63 -3.04
C ASP A 35 2.09 -4.66 -2.21
N ILE A 36 2.62 -5.87 -2.01
CA ILE A 36 1.88 -6.98 -1.37
C ILE A 36 1.39 -6.61 0.03
N ASP A 37 2.22 -5.93 0.82
CA ASP A 37 1.85 -5.49 2.17
C ASP A 37 0.78 -4.39 2.13
N MET A 38 0.84 -3.48 1.16
CA MET A 38 -0.19 -2.48 0.89
C MET A 38 -1.50 -3.14 0.44
N PHE A 39 -1.44 -4.13 -0.44
CA PHE A 39 -2.65 -4.83 -0.90
C PHE A 39 -3.36 -5.58 0.21
N LYS A 40 -2.61 -6.19 1.14
CA LYS A 40 -3.17 -6.93 2.28
C LYS A 40 -3.93 -6.05 3.27
N MET A 41 -3.59 -4.76 3.38
CA MET A 41 -4.26 -3.85 4.31
C MET A 41 -5.42 -3.06 3.67
N SER A 42 -5.54 -3.10 2.34
CA SER A 42 -6.57 -2.36 1.60
C SER A 42 -7.88 -3.13 1.53
N ASP A 43 -9.00 -2.41 1.53
CA ASP A 43 -10.33 -3.00 1.37
C ASP A 43 -10.52 -3.59 -0.04
N ARG A 44 -9.88 -2.97 -1.04
CA ARG A 44 -9.78 -3.48 -2.41
C ARG A 44 -8.41 -3.20 -2.99
N SER A 45 -7.95 -4.14 -3.81
CA SER A 45 -6.64 -4.08 -4.43
C SER A 45 -6.71 -4.51 -5.88
N TYR A 46 -6.05 -3.77 -6.75
CA TYR A 46 -5.95 -4.07 -8.17
C TYR A 46 -4.48 -4.13 -8.58
N VAL A 47 -4.13 -5.20 -9.29
CA VAL A 47 -2.79 -5.39 -9.83
C VAL A 47 -2.86 -5.16 -11.33
N TRP A 48 -1.99 -4.31 -11.84
CA TRP A 48 -1.83 -4.18 -13.28
C TRP A 48 -1.19 -5.45 -13.84
N GLN A 49 -1.92 -6.17 -14.69
CA GLN A 49 -1.40 -7.32 -15.43
C GLN A 49 -0.93 -6.85 -16.81
N ARG A 50 0.32 -7.15 -17.17
CA ARG A 50 0.78 -7.08 -18.57
C ARG A 50 0.66 -8.48 -19.17
N ASP A 51 0.08 -8.56 -20.37
CA ASP A 51 0.08 -9.76 -21.21
C ASP A 51 1.51 -10.13 -21.66
#